data_AF-A0A6G8AQM5-F1
#
_entry.id   AF-A0A6G8AQM5-F1
#
_cell.length_a   1.000
_cell.length_b   1.000
_cell.length_c   1.000
_cell.angle_alpha   90.00
_cell.angle_beta   90.00
_cell.angle_gamma   90.00
#
_symmetry.space_group_name_H-M   'P 1'
#
loop_
_entity.id
_entity.type
_entity.pdbx_description
1 polymer ?
#
loop_
_entity_poly.entity_id
_entity_poly.type
_entity_poly.pdbx_seq_one_letter_code
_entity_poly.pdbx_strand_id
1 'polypeptide(L)'
;MKNKKKIAISIISLSLIIPLVTLLSKKEITTTYLSDNFFLVSLFFIIIGVTILVLSSGFFDFFQKNMKQLMWRRKSNEPKEYIPLSQIFEKKPVYWLSVGGTLLLISIIFAFLS
;
A
#
# COMPACT_ATOMS: atom_id res chain seq x y z
N MET A 1 6.75 2.32 -19.63
CA MET A 1 5.76 1.30 -20.06
C MET A 1 5.76 0.01 -19.23
N LYS A 2 6.92 -0.51 -18.74
CA LYS A 2 6.97 -1.76 -17.96
C LYS A 2 6.10 -1.75 -16.67
N ASN A 3 6.07 -0.66 -15.91
CA ASN A 3 5.31 -0.60 -14.66
C ASN A 3 3.79 -0.63 -14.85
N LYS A 4 3.25 0.02 -15.90
CA LYS A 4 1.81 -0.01 -16.20
C LYS A 4 1.33 -1.42 -16.54
N LYS A 5 2.11 -2.18 -17.33
CA LYS A 5 1.81 -3.59 -17.63
C LYS A 5 1.81 -4.45 -16.37
N LYS A 6 2.79 -4.27 -15.47
CA LYS A 6 2.82 -4.99 -14.19
C LYS A 6 1.59 -4.71 -13.34
N ILE A 7 1.20 -3.44 -13.19
CA ILE A 7 -0.01 -3.04 -12.46
C ILE A 7 -1.24 -3.72 -13.06
N ALA A 8 -1.43 -3.66 -14.39
CA ALA A 8 -2.56 -4.27 -15.06
C ALA A 8 -2.61 -5.80 -14.86
N ILE A 9 -1.46 -6.49 -15.02
CA ILE A 9 -1.37 -7.93 -14.79
C ILE A 9 -1.75 -8.28 -13.36
N SER A 10 -1.27 -7.53 -12.36
CA SER A 10 -1.60 -7.76 -10.96
C SER A 10 -3.09 -7.55 -10.67
N ILE A 11 -3.70 -6.50 -11.21
CA ILE A 11 -5.15 -6.25 -11.06
C ILE A 11 -5.96 -7.40 -11.67
N ILE A 12 -5.62 -7.81 -12.90
CA ILE A 12 -6.32 -8.91 -13.60
C ILE A 12 -6.15 -10.21 -12.82
N SER A 13 -4.93 -10.53 -12.38
CA SER A 13 -4.67 -11.77 -11.63
C SER A 13 -5.43 -11.79 -10.30
N LEU A 14 -5.40 -10.71 -9.53
CA LEU A 14 -6.10 -10.63 -8.25
C LEU A 14 -7.62 -10.71 -8.44
N SER A 15 -8.15 -10.06 -9.47
CA SER A 15 -9.59 -10.09 -9.78
C SER A 15 -10.08 -11.47 -10.22
N LEU A 16 -9.22 -12.32 -10.78
CA LEU A 16 -9.54 -13.71 -11.11
C LEU A 16 -9.34 -14.67 -9.94
N ILE A 17 -8.26 -14.48 -9.17
CA ILE A 17 -7.89 -15.37 -8.05
C ILE A 17 -8.92 -15.27 -6.92
N ILE A 18 -9.38 -14.08 -6.56
CA ILE A 18 -10.32 -13.89 -5.45
C ILE A 18 -11.60 -14.72 -5.65
N PRO A 19 -12.33 -14.59 -6.79
CA PRO A 19 -13.48 -15.44 -7.07
C PRO A 19 -13.15 -16.92 -7.13
N LEU A 20 -12.03 -17.30 -7.74
CA LEU A 20 -11.62 -18.70 -7.87
C LEU A 20 -11.41 -19.37 -6.51
N VAL A 21 -10.75 -18.68 -5.57
CA VAL A 21 -10.54 -19.16 -4.19
C VAL A 21 -11.87 -19.26 -3.44
N THR A 22 -12.79 -18.31 -3.65
CA THR A 22 -14.13 -18.38 -3.03
C THR A 22 -14.95 -19.57 -3.56
N LEU A 23 -14.86 -19.88 -4.86
CA LEU A 23 -15.50 -21.04 -5.49
C LEU A 23 -14.95 -22.35 -4.92
N LEU A 24 -13.63 -22.47 -4.79
CA LEU A 24 -12.98 -23.65 -4.20
C LEU A 24 -13.33 -23.86 -2.72
N SER A 25 -13.66 -22.80 -2.00
CA SER A 25 -14.03 -22.85 -0.58
C SER A 25 -15.48 -23.31 -0.34
N LYS A 26 -16.22 -23.71 -1.39
CA LYS A 26 -17.63 -24.15 -1.35
C LYS A 26 -18.59 -23.19 -0.64
N LYS A 27 -18.25 -21.90 -0.57
CA LYS A 27 -19.17 -20.86 -0.11
C LYS A 27 -20.04 -20.42 -1.28
N GLU A 28 -21.29 -20.09 -0.99
CA GLU A 28 -22.17 -19.46 -1.97
C GLU A 28 -21.53 -18.14 -2.43
N ILE A 29 -21.42 -17.97 -3.75
CA ILE A 29 -20.89 -16.74 -4.34
C ILE A 29 -22.00 -15.71 -4.30
N THR A 30 -22.12 -15.03 -3.16
CA THR A 30 -22.97 -13.85 -3.01
C THR A 30 -22.17 -12.60 -3.35
N THR A 31 -22.82 -11.61 -3.95
CA THR A 31 -22.25 -10.29 -4.25
C THR A 31 -21.64 -9.62 -3.01
N THR A 32 -22.29 -9.75 -1.85
CA THR A 32 -21.79 -9.26 -0.56
C THR A 32 -20.47 -9.92 -0.16
N TYR A 33 -20.41 -11.25 -0.24
CA TYR A 33 -19.20 -12.00 0.14
C TYR A 33 -18.02 -11.68 -0.80
N LEU A 34 -18.30 -11.49 -2.09
CA LEU A 34 -17.29 -11.07 -3.05
C LEU A 34 -16.77 -9.66 -2.74
N SER A 35 -17.69 -8.73 -2.46
CA SER A 35 -17.35 -7.37 -2.03
C SER A 35 -16.42 -7.35 -0.83
N ASP A 36 -16.73 -8.10 0.22
CA ASP A 36 -15.95 -8.16 1.46
C ASP A 36 -14.52 -8.68 1.21
N ASN A 37 -14.38 -9.71 0.38
CA ASN A 37 -13.06 -10.25 0.04
C ASN A 37 -12.24 -9.26 -0.79
N PHE A 38 -12.85 -8.60 -1.78
CA PHE A 38 -12.20 -7.55 -2.54
C PHE A 38 -11.78 -6.38 -1.64
N PHE A 39 -12.62 -6.00 -0.67
CA PHE A 39 -12.33 -4.97 0.31
C PHE A 39 -11.13 -5.33 1.18
N LEU A 40 -11.12 -6.53 1.77
CA LEU A 40 -10.03 -7.01 2.63
C LEU A 40 -8.68 -7.01 1.90
N VAL A 41 -8.66 -7.52 0.67
CA VAL A 41 -7.44 -7.53 -0.14
C VAL A 41 -7.02 -6.12 -0.52
N SER A 42 -7.96 -5.26 -0.91
CA SER A 42 -7.68 -3.84 -1.19
C SER A 42 -7.02 -3.14 0.00
N LEU A 43 -7.55 -3.35 1.20
CA LEU A 43 -7.08 -2.74 2.45
C LEU A 43 -5.61 -3.06 2.72
N PHE A 44 -5.21 -4.31 2.50
CA PHE A 44 -3.81 -4.72 2.62
C PHE A 44 -2.88 -3.92 1.69
N PHE A 45 -3.25 -3.76 0.41
CA PHE A 45 -2.46 -2.98 -0.54
C PHE A 45 -2.43 -1.48 -0.20
N ILE A 46 -3.56 -0.92 0.25
CA ILE A 46 -3.66 0.48 0.62
C ILE A 46 -2.82 0.80 1.85
N ILE A 47 -2.87 -0.03 2.90
CA ILE A 47 -2.04 0.16 4.11
C ILE A 47 -0.56 0.23 3.72
N ILE A 48 -0.09 -0.70 2.89
CA ILE A 48 1.30 -0.70 2.41
C ILE A 48 1.59 0.54 1.57
N GLY A 49 0.70 0.89 0.64
CA GLY A 49 0.86 2.05 -0.23
C GLY A 49 0.93 3.36 0.54
N VAL A 50 0.05 3.57 1.51
CA VAL A 50 0.02 4.74 2.38
C VAL A 50 1.26 4.78 3.28
N THR A 51 1.68 3.65 3.84
CA THR A 51 2.90 3.58 4.65
C THR A 51 4.13 4.02 3.85
N ILE A 52 4.29 3.49 2.63
CA ILE A 52 5.38 3.90 1.73
C ILE A 52 5.25 5.39 1.35
N LEU A 53 4.03 5.87 1.12
CA LEU A 53 3.79 7.29 0.84
C LEU A 53 4.28 8.18 1.99
N VAL A 54 3.89 7.86 3.23
CA VAL A 54 4.33 8.61 4.41
C VAL A 54 5.85 8.54 4.59
N LEU A 55 6.46 7.37 4.42
CA LEU A 55 7.92 7.20 4.50
C LEU A 55 8.66 7.99 3.42
N SER A 56 8.17 7.97 2.18
CA SER A 56 8.78 8.68 1.04
C SER A 56 8.53 10.20 1.04
N SER A 57 7.51 10.68 1.75
CA SER A 57 7.13 12.10 1.80
C SER A 57 8.12 13.02 2.52
N GLY A 58 9.13 12.46 3.20
CA GLY A 58 10.06 13.23 4.04
C GLY A 58 9.51 13.54 5.44
N PHE A 59 8.32 13.05 5.81
CA PHE A 59 7.80 13.14 7.19
C PHE A 59 8.81 12.57 8.20
N PHE A 60 9.36 11.38 7.91
CA PHE A 60 10.35 10.75 8.77
C PHE A 60 11.70 11.47 8.76
N ASP A 61 12.08 12.14 7.67
CA ASP A 61 13.30 12.94 7.63
C ASP A 61 13.16 14.19 8.51
N PHE A 62 11.99 14.82 8.48
CA PHE A 62 11.67 15.93 9.37
C PHE A 62 11.68 15.46 10.84
N PHE A 63 11.06 14.31 11.13
CA PHE A 63 11.08 13.71 12.46
C PHE A 63 12.52 13.43 12.93
N GLN A 64 13.34 12.79 12.09
CA GLN A 64 14.74 12.50 12.38
C GLN A 64 15.56 13.76 12.59
N LYS A 65 15.37 14.80 11.76
CA LYS A 65 16.05 16.10 11.90
C LYS A 65 15.73 16.76 13.24
N ASN A 66 14.46 16.82 13.61
CA ASN A 66 14.03 17.40 14.88
C ASN A 66 14.54 16.59 16.08
N MET A 67 14.45 15.25 16.01
CA MET A 67 14.93 14.38 17.07
C MET A 67 16.45 14.50 17.27
N LYS A 68 17.21 14.59 16.17
CA LYS A 68 18.66 14.77 16.21
C LYS A 68 19.03 16.15 16.73
N GLN A 69 18.29 17.21 16.41
CA GLN A 69 18.52 18.54 16.98
C GLN A 69 18.34 18.55 18.51
N LEU A 70 17.37 17.79 19.02
CA LEU A 70 17.16 17.62 20.46
C LEU A 70 18.24 16.75 21.13
N MET A 71 18.72 15.71 20.46
CA MET A 71 19.78 14.83 20.97
C MET A 71 21.19 15.42 20.83
N TRP A 72 21.48 16.22 19.80
CA TRP A 72 22.77 16.91 19.63
C TRP A 72 23.03 17.92 20.74
N ARG A 73 21.98 18.52 21.31
CA ARG A 73 22.09 19.32 22.53
C ARG A 73 22.66 18.53 23.72
N ARG A 74 22.69 17.19 23.67
CA ARG A 74 23.21 16.30 24.73
C ARG A 74 24.52 15.59 24.39
N LYS A 75 24.98 15.53 23.13
CA LYS A 75 26.19 14.75 22.77
C LYS A 75 26.94 15.38 21.59
N SER A 76 28.08 16.03 21.89
CA SER A 76 28.87 16.84 20.95
C SER A 76 29.69 16.06 19.90
N ASN A 77 29.78 14.72 19.98
CA ASN A 77 30.88 13.97 19.35
C ASN A 77 30.49 12.79 18.43
N GLU A 78 29.26 12.70 17.91
CA GLU A 78 28.89 11.60 16.99
C GLU A 78 29.01 11.96 15.50
N PRO A 79 29.54 11.04 14.66
CA PRO A 79 29.90 11.32 13.26
C PRO A 79 28.69 11.66 12.37
N LYS A 80 28.97 12.48 11.37
CA LYS A 80 28.02 13.05 10.40
C LYS A 80 27.80 12.10 9.21
N GLU A 81 27.15 10.97 9.42
CA GLU A 81 26.55 10.24 8.30
C GLU A 81 25.03 10.26 8.46
N TYR A 82 24.40 11.17 7.72
CA TYR A 82 22.96 11.33 7.66
C TYR A 82 22.49 10.79 6.32
N ILE A 83 21.88 9.60 6.35
CA ILE A 83 21.15 9.05 5.21
C ILE A 83 19.67 9.26 5.50
N PRO A 84 18.99 10.20 4.82
CA PRO A 84 17.56 10.41 5.00
C PRO A 84 16.79 9.15 4.60
N LEU A 85 15.78 8.80 5.40
CA LEU A 85 14.93 7.64 5.13
C LEU A 85 14.18 7.79 3.80
N SER A 86 13.87 9.02 3.37
CA SER A 86 13.29 9.27 2.05
C SER A 86 14.15 8.77 0.89
N GLN A 87 15.50 8.82 1.00
CA GLN A 87 16.41 8.32 -0.03
C GLN A 87 16.41 6.80 -0.10
N ILE A 88 16.21 6.12 1.03
CA ILE A 88 16.08 4.66 1.08
C ILE A 88 14.73 4.21 0.49
N PHE A 89 13.69 5.05 0.67
CA PHE A 89 12.33 4.80 0.21
C PHE A 89 11.93 5.67 -1.00
N GLU A 90 12.83 5.89 -1.96
CA GLU A 90 12.53 6.55 -3.25
C GLU A 90 11.47 5.81 -4.10
N LYS A 91 11.09 4.59 -3.71
CA LYS A 91 10.07 3.81 -4.41
C LYS A 91 8.71 4.48 -4.32
N LYS A 92 8.28 5.04 -5.44
CA LYS A 92 6.94 5.61 -5.62
C LYS A 92 5.85 4.60 -5.19
N PRO A 93 4.95 4.95 -4.24
CA PRO A 93 3.88 4.08 -3.75
C PRO A 93 2.79 3.80 -4.80
N VAL A 94 2.91 4.39 -5.99
CA VAL A 94 1.92 4.36 -7.08
C VAL A 94 1.48 2.93 -7.41
N TYR A 95 2.37 1.94 -7.40
CA TYR A 95 1.99 0.56 -7.65
C TYR A 95 0.95 0.06 -6.63
N TRP A 96 1.27 0.17 -5.33
CA TRP A 96 0.44 -0.33 -4.24
C TRP A 96 -0.89 0.41 -4.15
N LEU A 97 -0.86 1.74 -4.31
CA LEU A 97 -2.05 2.59 -4.30
C LEU A 97 -2.94 2.35 -5.52
N SER A 98 -2.38 2.18 -6.73
CA SER A 98 -3.17 1.88 -7.93
C SER A 98 -3.86 0.52 -7.83
N VAL A 99 -3.14 -0.52 -7.39
CA VAL A 99 -3.71 -1.86 -7.24
C VAL A 99 -4.77 -1.87 -6.13
N GLY A 100 -4.44 -1.34 -4.95
CA GLY A 100 -5.38 -1.26 -3.83
C GLY A 100 -6.62 -0.43 -4.16
N GLY A 101 -6.45 0.75 -4.75
CA GLY A 101 -7.56 1.64 -5.10
C GLY A 101 -8.51 1.07 -6.16
N THR A 102 -7.98 0.34 -7.14
CA THR A 102 -8.84 -0.34 -8.15
C THR A 102 -9.64 -1.49 -7.53
N LEU A 103 -9.03 -2.30 -6.66
CA LEU A 103 -9.73 -3.34 -5.90
C LEU A 103 -10.81 -2.74 -4.98
N LEU A 104 -10.55 -1.57 -4.39
CA LEU A 104 -11.52 -0.85 -3.57
C LEU A 104 -12.74 -0.44 -4.40
N LEU A 105 -12.51 0.17 -5.57
CA LEU A 105 -13.60 0.55 -6.46
C LEU A 105 -14.44 -0.66 -6.88
N ILE A 106 -13.80 -1.79 -7.19
CA ILE A 106 -14.49 -3.05 -7.51
C ILE A 106 -15.35 -3.52 -6.33
N SER A 107 -14.79 -3.49 -5.11
CA SER A 107 -15.53 -3.83 -3.89
C SER A 107 -16.76 -2.93 -3.71
N ILE A 108 -16.61 -1.61 -3.83
CA ILE A 108 -17.72 -0.66 -3.72
C ILE A 108 -18.81 -0.96 -4.74
N ILE A 109 -18.44 -1.23 -6.00
CA ILE A 109 -19.40 -1.59 -7.05
C ILE A 109 -20.17 -2.84 -6.66
N PHE A 110 -19.49 -3.90 -6.20
CA PHE A 110 -20.17 -5.12 -5.73
C PHE A 110 -21.05 -4.89 -4.50
N ALA A 111 -20.66 -4.01 -3.59
CA ALA A 111 -21.47 -3.63 -2.43
C ALA A 111 -22.76 -2.92 -2.84
N PHE A 112 -22.72 -2.05 -3.86
CA PHE A 112 -23.91 -1.36 -4.37
C PHE A 112 -24.84 -2.27 -5.20
N LEU A 113 -24.32 -3.35 -5.76
CA LEU A 113 -25.06 -4.37 -6.50
C LEU A 113 -25.63 -5.50 -5.61
N SER A 114 -25.24 -5.52 -4.33
CA SER A 114 -25.71 -6.43 -3.29
C SER A 114 -27.03 -5.98 -2.69
#